data_AF-A0A9J7L445-F1
#
_entry.id   AF-A0A9J7L445-F1
#
_cell.length_a   1.000
_cell.length_b   1.000
_cell.length_c   1.000
_cell.angle_alpha   90.00
_cell.angle_beta   90.00
_cell.angle_gamma   90.00
#
_symmetry.space_group_name_H-M   'P 1'
#
loop_
_entity.id
_entity.type
_entity.pdbx_description
1 polymer ?
#
loop_
_entity_poly.entity_id
_entity_poly.type
_entity_poly.pdbx_seq_one_letter_code
_entity_poly.pdbx_strand_id
1 'polypeptide(L)'
;MVPCDLALEHKMGTLKAANDLLILGQFEEALDLSKNELKGLPDDKRDSRLAESLSVVAVQAFAELNRWQEVLPFVQDVFGGLEKIPPQVLQLCIALHAKMQDFAPITMVTEAWLAAPGNQEAGGLTRVAETYILLVLLPHSKFDDIRALVEGHPIIMEDKRKAFLQLVETEDRSVVEREDQTRCQGAASANKEQGASYGAWVAMMSWVKSSVSHTSPSRHVTTAVLLAVIGVVLALTLKKRKAATTGSRQDMLTTLGGKLAWLWQQLFAPYHLANS
;
A
#
# COMPACT_ATOMS: atom_id res chain seq x y z
N MET A 1 28.57 28.28 -30.39
CA MET A 1 27.69 28.39 -29.20
C MET A 1 26.30 27.89 -29.62
N VAL A 2 26.15 26.57 -29.74
CA VAL A 2 24.94 25.81 -30.20
C VAL A 2 24.77 24.42 -29.50
N PRO A 3 25.71 23.85 -28.70
CA PRO A 3 25.58 22.45 -28.27
C PRO A 3 24.55 22.17 -27.15
N CYS A 4 24.09 23.19 -26.42
CA CYS A 4 23.19 22.98 -25.29
C CYS A 4 21.74 22.64 -25.69
N ASP A 5 21.22 23.21 -26.78
CA ASP A 5 19.83 23.01 -27.19
C ASP A 5 19.59 21.63 -27.79
N LEU A 6 20.51 21.14 -28.63
CA LEU A 6 20.43 19.78 -29.19
C LEU A 6 20.48 18.67 -28.12
N ALA A 7 21.28 18.88 -27.07
CA ALA A 7 21.37 17.93 -25.97
C ALA A 7 20.11 17.90 -25.09
N LEU A 8 19.42 19.05 -24.95
CA LEU A 8 18.15 19.14 -24.23
C LEU A 8 16.99 18.56 -25.04
N GLU A 9 16.93 18.83 -26.35
CA GLU A 9 15.93 18.23 -27.24
C GLU A 9 16.06 16.71 -27.31
N HIS A 10 17.29 16.18 -27.42
CA HIS A 10 17.53 14.74 -27.38
C HIS A 10 17.02 14.11 -26.08
N LYS A 11 17.33 14.73 -24.94
CA LYS A 11 16.92 14.24 -23.60
C LYS A 11 15.40 14.26 -23.38
N MET A 12 14.72 15.29 -23.89
CA MET A 12 13.26 15.37 -23.87
C MET A 12 12.64 14.29 -24.79
N GLY A 13 13.28 14.03 -25.93
CA GLY A 13 12.94 12.94 -26.84
C GLY A 13 13.05 11.58 -26.18
N THR A 14 14.09 11.35 -25.38
CA THR A 14 14.27 10.05 -24.70
C THR A 14 13.23 9.83 -23.61
N LEU A 15 12.89 10.85 -22.81
CA LEU A 15 11.81 10.73 -21.82
C LEU A 15 10.48 10.37 -22.49
N LYS A 16 10.15 11.03 -23.61
CA LYS A 16 8.95 10.71 -24.38
C LYS A 16 8.98 9.26 -24.87
N ALA A 17 10.09 8.82 -25.45
CA ALA A 17 10.24 7.45 -25.93
C ALA A 17 10.10 6.41 -24.80
N ALA A 18 10.69 6.67 -23.63
CA ALA A 18 10.56 5.79 -22.47
C ALA A 18 9.09 5.69 -22.00
N ASN A 19 8.38 6.80 -22.00
CA ASN A 19 6.95 6.82 -21.67
C ASN A 19 6.09 6.13 -22.74
N ASP A 20 6.41 6.28 -24.03
CA ASP A 20 5.72 5.60 -25.11
C ASP A 20 5.89 4.07 -25.00
N LEU A 21 7.11 3.59 -24.69
CA LEU A 21 7.38 2.19 -24.41
C LEU A 21 6.55 1.67 -23.21
N LEU A 22 6.44 2.45 -22.14
CA LEU A 22 5.60 2.11 -20.99
C LEU A 22 4.12 1.93 -21.40
N ILE A 23 3.59 2.85 -22.22
CA ILE A 23 2.21 2.79 -22.72
C ILE A 23 2.00 1.57 -23.62
N LEU A 24 2.99 1.21 -24.43
CA LEU A 24 2.94 0.05 -25.32
C LEU A 24 3.12 -1.30 -24.60
N GLY A 25 3.32 -1.29 -23.27
CA GLY A 25 3.55 -2.50 -22.48
C GLY A 25 4.97 -3.06 -22.60
N GLN A 26 5.88 -2.29 -23.20
CA GLN A 26 7.27 -2.63 -23.42
C GLN A 26 8.12 -2.24 -22.20
N PHE A 27 7.82 -2.87 -21.06
CA PHE A 27 8.32 -2.43 -19.76
C PHE A 27 9.83 -2.62 -19.57
N GLU A 28 10.44 -3.71 -20.05
CA GLU A 28 11.90 -3.87 -19.96
C GLU A 28 12.63 -2.83 -20.80
N GLU A 29 12.14 -2.54 -22.00
CA GLU A 29 12.74 -1.52 -22.87
C GLU A 29 12.59 -0.12 -22.29
N ALA A 30 11.42 0.20 -21.71
CA ALA A 30 11.20 1.46 -20.99
C ALA A 30 12.16 1.60 -19.79
N LEU A 31 12.36 0.51 -19.04
CA LEU A 31 13.24 0.46 -17.88
C LEU A 31 14.70 0.63 -18.27
N ASP A 32 15.17 -0.11 -19.26
CA ASP A 32 16.55 -0.06 -19.74
C ASP A 32 16.89 1.33 -20.31
N LEU A 33 15.98 1.89 -21.12
CA LEU A 33 16.15 3.24 -21.66
C LEU A 33 16.26 4.28 -20.54
N SER A 34 15.35 4.22 -19.56
CA SER A 34 15.35 5.14 -18.42
C SER A 34 16.64 5.02 -17.59
N LYS A 35 17.07 3.78 -17.28
CA LYS A 35 18.29 3.52 -16.51
C LYS A 35 19.55 4.00 -17.23
N ASN A 36 19.63 3.79 -18.54
CA ASN A 36 20.79 4.19 -19.33
C ASN A 36 20.91 5.71 -19.40
N GLU A 37 19.81 6.42 -19.60
CA GLU A 37 19.81 7.88 -19.57
C GLU A 37 20.18 8.42 -18.18
N LEU A 38 19.59 7.87 -17.11
CA LEU A 38 19.88 8.28 -15.73
C LEU A 38 21.36 8.08 -15.38
N LYS A 39 21.96 6.96 -15.78
CA LYS A 39 23.41 6.71 -15.60
C LYS A 39 24.29 7.67 -16.40
N GLY A 40 23.80 8.16 -17.54
CA GLY A 40 24.48 9.14 -18.37
C GLY A 40 24.32 10.59 -17.90
N LEU A 41 23.47 10.86 -16.89
CA LEU A 41 23.33 12.21 -16.34
C LEU A 41 24.55 12.56 -15.47
N PRO A 42 25.09 13.77 -15.62
CA PRO A 42 26.12 14.26 -14.71
C PRO A 42 25.53 14.47 -13.31
N ASP A 43 26.36 14.35 -12.28
CA ASP A 43 25.90 14.35 -10.88
C ASP A 43 25.15 15.64 -10.49
N ASP A 44 25.51 16.78 -11.07
CA ASP A 44 24.84 18.08 -10.87
C ASP A 44 23.40 18.12 -11.44
N LYS A 45 23.02 17.15 -12.27
CA LYS A 45 21.68 17.05 -12.90
C LYS A 45 20.86 15.88 -12.39
N ARG A 46 21.34 15.13 -11.40
CA ARG A 46 20.56 14.05 -10.77
C ARG A 46 19.34 14.57 -10.02
N ASP A 47 19.36 15.83 -9.59
CA ASP A 47 18.19 16.51 -8.99
C ASP A 47 17.32 17.25 -10.03
N SER A 48 17.53 17.00 -11.32
CA SER A 48 16.76 17.66 -12.37
C SER A 48 15.38 17.03 -12.55
N ARG A 49 14.42 17.83 -13.06
CA ARG A 49 13.09 17.35 -13.48
C ARG A 49 13.14 16.16 -14.44
N LEU A 50 14.19 16.08 -15.26
CA LEU A 50 14.39 14.96 -16.18
C LEU A 50 14.70 13.67 -15.41
N ALA A 51 15.60 13.74 -14.43
CA ALA A 51 15.94 12.60 -13.59
C ALA A 51 14.72 12.13 -12.78
N GLU A 52 13.94 13.08 -12.23
CA GLU A 52 12.67 12.79 -11.56
C GLU A 52 11.68 12.07 -12.50
N SER A 53 11.46 12.62 -13.70
CA SER A 53 10.53 12.05 -14.68
C SER A 53 10.95 10.66 -15.17
N LEU A 54 12.24 10.47 -15.50
CA LEU A 54 12.77 9.16 -15.91
C LEU A 54 12.70 8.15 -14.76
N SER A 55 12.92 8.58 -13.51
CA SER A 55 12.78 7.73 -12.34
C SER A 55 11.35 7.27 -12.14
N VAL A 56 10.36 8.15 -12.37
CA VAL A 56 8.94 7.76 -12.34
C VAL A 56 8.66 6.66 -13.37
N VAL A 57 9.10 6.82 -14.62
CA VAL A 57 8.92 5.80 -15.67
C VAL A 57 9.59 4.49 -15.27
N ALA A 58 10.82 4.54 -14.75
CA ALA A 58 11.54 3.36 -14.29
C ALA A 58 10.81 2.65 -13.13
N VAL A 59 10.32 3.39 -12.13
CA VAL A 59 9.56 2.82 -11.00
C VAL A 59 8.26 2.15 -11.47
N GLN A 60 7.56 2.77 -12.42
CA GLN A 60 6.37 2.18 -13.03
C GLN A 60 6.71 0.89 -13.78
N ALA A 61 7.79 0.88 -14.57
CA ALA A 61 8.26 -0.32 -15.26
C ALA A 61 8.67 -1.44 -14.28
N PHE A 62 9.37 -1.12 -13.19
CA PHE A 62 9.66 -2.09 -12.13
C PHE A 62 8.39 -2.69 -11.53
N ALA A 63 7.35 -1.88 -11.32
CA ALA A 63 6.07 -2.36 -10.79
C ALA A 63 5.39 -3.35 -11.76
N GLU A 64 5.35 -3.03 -13.05
CA GLU A 64 4.73 -3.89 -14.09
C GLU A 64 5.52 -5.19 -14.32
N LEU A 65 6.84 -5.15 -14.16
CA LEU A 65 7.72 -6.33 -14.23
C LEU A 65 7.72 -7.17 -12.95
N ASN A 66 6.94 -6.78 -11.93
CA ASN A 66 6.92 -7.40 -10.60
C ASN A 66 8.32 -7.46 -9.93
N ARG A 67 9.14 -6.43 -10.19
CA ARG A 67 10.50 -6.23 -9.68
C ARG A 67 10.55 -5.10 -8.66
N TRP A 68 9.49 -4.96 -7.86
CA TRP A 68 9.27 -3.85 -6.95
C TRP A 68 10.33 -3.75 -5.83
N GLN A 69 10.96 -4.86 -5.46
CA GLN A 69 12.03 -4.90 -4.47
C GLN A 69 13.29 -4.15 -4.92
N GLU A 70 13.50 -4.01 -6.24
CA GLU A 70 14.66 -3.33 -6.81
C GLU A 70 14.50 -1.80 -6.80
N VAL A 71 13.29 -1.29 -6.55
CA VAL A 71 12.97 0.13 -6.65
C VAL A 71 13.74 0.99 -5.65
N LEU A 72 13.75 0.64 -4.36
CA LEU A 72 14.43 1.44 -3.34
C LEU A 72 15.96 1.48 -3.56
N PRO A 73 16.65 0.35 -3.81
CA PRO A 73 18.07 0.37 -4.19
C PRO A 73 18.34 1.22 -5.44
N PHE A 74 17.45 1.14 -6.44
CA PHE A 74 17.59 1.91 -7.68
C PHE A 74 17.48 3.41 -7.44
N VAL A 75 16.42 3.89 -6.78
CA VAL A 75 16.25 5.34 -6.56
C VAL A 75 17.33 5.90 -5.63
N GLN A 76 17.79 5.11 -4.66
CA GLN A 76 18.91 5.49 -3.81
C GLN A 76 20.20 5.70 -4.62
N ASP A 77 20.50 4.81 -5.57
CA ASP A 77 21.66 4.92 -6.46
C ASP A 77 21.56 6.13 -7.40
N VAL A 78 20.35 6.40 -7.92
CA VAL A 78 20.11 7.54 -8.81
C VAL A 78 20.34 8.87 -8.10
N PHE A 79 19.76 9.09 -6.92
CA PHE A 79 19.82 10.37 -6.19
C PHE A 79 20.97 10.46 -5.18
N GLY A 80 21.72 9.38 -4.99
CA GLY A 80 22.88 9.36 -4.08
C GLY A 80 22.51 9.52 -2.61
N GLY A 81 21.36 8.96 -2.21
CA GLY A 81 20.82 9.01 -0.86
C GLY A 81 19.30 8.87 -0.82
N LEU A 82 18.76 8.22 0.21
CA LEU A 82 17.31 8.07 0.38
C LEU A 82 16.64 9.39 0.75
N GLU A 83 17.36 10.26 1.45
CA GLU A 83 16.95 11.60 1.86
C GLU A 83 16.89 12.61 0.71
N LYS A 84 17.53 12.30 -0.43
CA LYS A 84 17.59 13.15 -1.63
C LYS A 84 16.55 12.78 -2.69
N ILE A 85 15.77 11.74 -2.45
CA ILE A 85 14.74 11.30 -3.40
C ILE A 85 13.73 12.44 -3.59
N PRO A 86 13.39 12.81 -4.85
CA PRO A 86 12.35 13.80 -5.10
C PRO A 86 11.00 13.38 -4.50
N PRO A 87 10.21 14.31 -3.94
CA PRO A 87 8.96 13.99 -3.27
C PRO A 87 8.01 13.11 -4.09
N GLN A 88 7.87 13.38 -5.40
CA GLN A 88 6.99 12.63 -6.29
C GLN A 88 7.45 11.17 -6.47
N VAL A 89 8.76 10.95 -6.61
CA VAL A 89 9.34 9.59 -6.73
C VAL A 89 9.13 8.83 -5.42
N LEU A 90 9.33 9.48 -4.27
CA LEU A 90 9.08 8.85 -2.98
C LEU A 90 7.61 8.49 -2.78
N GLN A 91 6.66 9.37 -3.15
CA GLN A 91 5.23 9.06 -3.09
C GLN A 91 4.88 7.81 -3.91
N LEU A 92 5.50 7.66 -5.08
CA LEU A 92 5.32 6.50 -5.94
C LEU A 92 5.88 5.22 -5.31
N CYS A 93 7.05 5.31 -4.69
CA CYS A 93 7.64 4.21 -3.93
C CYS A 93 6.74 3.80 -2.75
N ILE A 94 6.17 4.77 -2.02
CA ILE A 94 5.22 4.53 -0.92
C ILE A 94 4.00 3.77 -1.44
N ALA A 95 3.39 4.25 -2.53
CA ALA A 95 2.21 3.61 -3.10
C ALA A 95 2.49 2.17 -3.58
N LEU A 96 3.63 1.95 -4.22
CA LEU A 96 4.03 0.62 -4.69
C LEU A 96 4.24 -0.35 -3.53
N HIS A 97 5.00 0.04 -2.51
CA HIS A 97 5.26 -0.83 -1.35
C HIS A 97 3.99 -1.08 -0.53
N ALA A 98 3.13 -0.08 -0.38
CA ALA A 98 1.83 -0.26 0.26
C ALA A 98 0.94 -1.26 -0.51
N LYS A 99 0.93 -1.21 -1.85
CA LYS A 99 0.21 -2.19 -2.68
C LYS A 99 0.76 -3.61 -2.48
N MET A 100 2.08 -3.76 -2.35
CA MET A 100 2.72 -5.05 -2.11
C MET A 100 2.70 -5.51 -0.65
N GLN A 101 2.12 -4.69 0.24
CA GLN A 101 2.09 -4.91 1.69
C GLN A 101 3.48 -5.04 2.34
N ASP A 102 4.49 -4.42 1.73
CA ASP A 102 5.85 -4.40 2.28
C ASP A 102 6.14 -3.07 2.99
N PHE A 103 5.74 -3.00 4.25
CA PHE A 103 5.72 -1.73 4.99
C PHE A 103 7.02 -1.40 5.73
N ALA A 104 7.84 -2.40 6.08
CA ALA A 104 9.01 -2.15 6.92
C ALA A 104 10.10 -1.31 6.20
N PRO A 105 10.51 -1.64 4.96
CA PRO A 105 11.52 -0.85 4.26
C PRO A 105 11.03 0.57 3.97
N ILE A 106 9.78 0.69 3.53
CA ILE A 106 9.22 1.98 3.14
C ILE A 106 8.97 2.91 4.33
N THR A 107 8.60 2.37 5.49
CA THR A 107 8.52 3.13 6.75
C THR A 107 9.88 3.73 7.10
N MET A 108 10.94 2.92 7.11
CA MET A 108 12.29 3.39 7.42
C MET A 108 12.73 4.50 6.47
N VAL A 109 12.55 4.32 5.16
CA VAL A 109 12.91 5.32 4.14
C VAL A 109 12.11 6.61 4.33
N THR A 110 10.80 6.49 4.53
CA THR A 110 9.91 7.65 4.60
C THR A 110 10.16 8.48 5.86
N GLU A 111 10.40 7.84 7.00
CA GLU A 111 10.72 8.53 8.25
C GLU A 111 12.08 9.23 8.18
N ALA A 112 13.10 8.58 7.59
CA ALA A 112 14.40 9.20 7.37
C ALA A 112 14.29 10.42 6.43
N TRP A 113 13.49 10.30 5.37
CA TRP A 113 13.26 11.40 4.42
C TRP A 113 12.51 12.56 5.07
N LEU A 114 11.45 12.27 5.86
CA LEU A 114 10.66 13.27 6.58
C LEU A 114 11.48 13.96 7.68
N ALA A 115 12.46 13.30 8.29
CA ALA A 115 13.33 13.89 9.31
C ALA A 115 14.48 14.74 8.73
N ALA A 116 14.77 14.63 7.43
CA ALA A 116 15.91 15.31 6.83
C ALA A 116 15.69 16.84 6.76
N PRO A 117 16.65 17.66 7.24
CA PRO A 117 16.50 19.12 7.27
C PRO A 117 16.22 19.74 5.90
N GLY A 118 16.84 19.21 4.84
CA GLY A 118 16.64 19.71 3.47
C GLY A 118 15.23 19.51 2.93
N ASN A 119 14.46 18.57 3.50
CA ASN A 119 13.10 18.27 3.06
C ASN A 119 12.05 19.07 3.82
N GLN A 120 12.40 19.69 4.95
CA GLN A 120 11.49 20.53 5.73
C GLN A 120 11.01 21.76 4.94
N GLU A 121 11.87 22.29 4.08
CA GLU A 121 11.58 23.44 3.22
C GLU A 121 11.20 23.02 1.79
N ALA A 122 11.24 21.72 1.48
CA ALA A 122 11.00 21.22 0.14
C ALA A 122 9.52 21.27 -0.25
N GLY A 123 9.26 21.74 -1.49
CA GLY A 123 7.93 21.68 -2.10
C GLY A 123 7.49 20.23 -2.32
N GLY A 124 6.81 19.64 -1.35
CA GLY A 124 6.36 18.24 -1.42
C GLY A 124 6.27 17.52 -0.09
N LEU A 125 6.84 18.08 0.99
CA LEU A 125 6.81 17.50 2.35
C LEU A 125 5.40 17.07 2.77
N THR A 126 4.42 17.98 2.65
CA THR A 126 3.01 17.69 2.98
C THR A 126 2.46 16.53 2.17
N ARG A 127 2.76 16.46 0.88
CA ARG A 127 2.24 15.41 0.00
C ARG A 127 2.83 14.04 0.37
N VAL A 128 4.12 13.97 0.67
CA VAL A 128 4.78 12.74 1.15
C VAL A 128 4.18 12.31 2.49
N ALA A 129 4.05 13.23 3.46
CA ALA A 129 3.46 12.94 4.76
C ALA A 129 2.01 12.45 4.65
N GLU A 130 1.17 13.13 3.86
CA GLU A 130 -0.21 12.69 3.60
C GLU A 130 -0.26 11.29 2.97
N THR A 131 0.62 11.02 2.01
CA THR A 131 0.71 9.70 1.35
C THR A 131 1.12 8.62 2.35
N TYR A 132 2.11 8.90 3.20
CA TYR A 132 2.56 7.98 4.24
C TYR A 132 1.48 7.67 5.26
N ILE A 133 0.77 8.70 5.75
CA ILE A 133 -0.35 8.54 6.69
C ILE A 133 -1.43 7.66 6.05
N LEU A 134 -1.86 7.99 4.84
CA LEU A 134 -2.99 7.31 4.18
C LEU A 134 -2.69 5.87 3.77
N LEU A 135 -1.49 5.62 3.26
CA LEU A 135 -1.14 4.34 2.64
C LEU A 135 -0.43 3.38 3.59
N VAL A 136 0.21 3.90 4.63
CA VAL A 136 1.03 3.10 5.56
C VAL A 136 0.53 3.20 6.99
N LEU A 137 0.49 4.38 7.61
CA LEU A 137 0.19 4.46 9.05
C LEU A 137 -1.26 4.11 9.39
N LEU A 138 -2.21 4.65 8.62
CA LEU A 138 -3.64 4.49 8.88
C LEU A 138 -4.10 3.03 8.73
N PRO A 139 -3.74 2.27 7.67
CA PRO A 139 -4.09 0.86 7.57
C PRO A 139 -3.55 -0.04 8.69
N HIS A 140 -2.51 0.40 9.41
CA HIS A 140 -1.89 -0.33 10.51
C HIS A 140 -2.29 0.18 11.90
N SER A 141 -3.26 1.10 11.98
CA SER A 141 -3.72 1.67 13.25
C SER A 141 -2.59 2.31 14.08
N LYS A 142 -1.55 2.84 13.42
CA LYS A 142 -0.42 3.53 14.06
C LYS A 142 -0.79 4.96 14.43
N PHE A 143 -1.79 5.10 15.29
CA PHE A 143 -2.43 6.39 15.59
C PHE A 143 -1.52 7.37 16.33
N ASP A 144 -0.67 6.88 17.22
CA ASP A 144 0.30 7.72 17.92
C ASP A 144 1.35 8.29 16.94
N ASP A 145 1.83 7.48 16.00
CA ASP A 145 2.76 7.93 14.95
C ASP A 145 2.10 8.98 14.04
N ILE A 146 0.81 8.80 13.70
CA ILE A 146 0.04 9.80 12.94
C ILE A 146 -0.06 11.10 13.73
N ARG A 147 -0.37 11.04 15.02
CA ARG A 147 -0.50 12.23 15.89
C ARG A 147 0.84 12.96 15.97
N ALA A 148 1.93 12.25 16.25
CA ALA A 148 3.27 12.82 16.31
C ALA A 148 3.67 13.48 14.98
N LEU A 149 3.37 12.84 13.85
CA LEU A 149 3.71 13.40 12.53
C LEU A 149 2.91 14.66 12.20
N VAL A 150 1.62 14.67 12.54
CA VAL A 150 0.72 15.81 12.34
C VAL A 150 1.10 16.97 13.24
N GLU A 151 1.39 16.74 14.52
CA GLU A 151 1.83 17.79 15.46
C GLU A 151 3.21 18.35 15.08
N GLY A 152 4.13 17.49 14.63
CA GLY A 152 5.48 17.88 14.22
C GLY A 152 5.55 18.66 12.89
N HIS A 153 4.57 18.48 11.99
CA HIS A 153 4.54 19.15 10.68
C HIS A 153 3.32 20.05 10.52
N PRO A 154 3.41 21.36 10.84
CA PRO A 154 2.29 22.31 10.72
C PRO A 154 1.77 22.49 9.27
N ILE A 155 2.51 21.99 8.28
CA ILE A 155 2.23 22.13 6.84
C ILE A 155 1.12 21.15 6.36
N ILE A 156 0.68 20.20 7.19
CA ILE A 156 -0.55 19.43 6.93
C ILE A 156 -1.75 20.35 7.22
N MET A 157 -2.39 20.84 6.15
CA MET A 157 -3.47 21.85 6.19
C MET A 157 -4.49 21.58 7.29
N GLU A 158 -4.90 22.62 8.00
CA GLU A 158 -5.73 22.57 9.21
C GLU A 158 -7.05 21.79 9.01
N ASP A 159 -7.65 21.89 7.82
CA ASP A 159 -8.88 21.17 7.46
C ASP A 159 -8.66 19.66 7.29
N LYS A 160 -7.53 19.26 6.69
CA LYS A 160 -7.15 17.86 6.55
C LYS A 160 -6.64 17.30 7.87
N ARG A 161 -5.94 18.09 8.67
CA ARG A 161 -5.51 17.77 10.04
C ARG A 161 -6.70 17.39 10.90
N LYS A 162 -7.77 18.18 10.91
CA LYS A 162 -9.01 17.84 11.64
C LYS A 162 -9.66 16.57 11.10
N ALA A 163 -9.71 16.39 9.79
CA ALA A 163 -10.24 15.17 9.19
C ALA A 163 -9.42 13.91 9.56
N PHE A 164 -8.09 14.01 9.57
CA PHE A 164 -7.20 12.93 10.00
C PHE A 164 -7.34 12.65 11.49
N LEU A 165 -7.36 13.67 12.35
CA LEU A 165 -7.52 13.49 13.79
C LEU A 165 -8.90 12.92 14.16
N GLN A 166 -9.98 13.36 13.49
CA GLN A 166 -11.31 12.76 13.67
C GLN A 166 -11.35 11.31 13.19
N LEU A 167 -10.64 10.99 12.10
CA LEU A 167 -10.50 9.61 11.61
C LEU A 167 -9.76 8.73 12.61
N VAL A 168 -8.66 9.23 13.18
CA VAL A 168 -7.89 8.58 14.25
C VAL A 168 -8.77 8.36 15.49
N GLU A 169 -9.45 9.40 15.98
CA GLU A 169 -10.29 9.33 17.18
C GLU A 169 -11.49 8.39 17.00
N THR A 170 -12.05 8.31 15.79
CA THR A 170 -13.16 7.40 15.48
C THR A 170 -12.70 5.94 15.42
N GLU A 171 -11.52 5.69 14.84
CA GLU A 171 -10.95 4.35 14.77
C GLU A 171 -10.45 3.87 16.15
N ASP A 172 -9.77 4.73 16.91
CA ASP A 172 -9.24 4.44 18.25
C ASP A 172 -10.39 4.10 19.23
N ARG A 173 -11.47 4.91 19.23
CA ARG A 173 -12.70 4.61 19.97
C ARG A 173 -13.35 3.28 19.55
N SER A 174 -13.28 2.92 18.27
CA SER A 174 -13.82 1.63 17.79
C SER A 174 -12.97 0.43 18.19
N VAL A 175 -11.66 0.61 18.42
CA VAL A 175 -10.75 -0.41 18.96
C VAL A 175 -10.98 -0.57 20.46
N VAL A 176 -11.04 0.53 21.21
CA VAL A 176 -11.34 0.53 22.66
C VAL A 176 -12.71 -0.09 22.95
N GLU A 177 -13.75 0.23 22.16
CA GLU A 177 -15.07 -0.41 22.31
C GLU A 177 -15.05 -1.92 22.03
N ARG A 178 -14.19 -2.41 21.12
CA ARG A 178 -14.01 -3.86 20.88
C ARG A 178 -13.25 -4.55 22.02
N GLU A 179 -12.29 -3.87 22.61
CA GLU A 179 -11.53 -4.38 23.76
C GLU A 179 -12.40 -4.42 25.03
N ASP A 180 -13.20 -3.39 25.28
CA ASP A 180 -14.14 -3.36 26.41
C ASP A 180 -15.31 -4.35 26.24
N GLN A 181 -15.76 -4.60 25.02
CA GLN A 181 -16.78 -5.62 24.76
C GLN A 181 -16.22 -7.05 24.96
N THR A 182 -14.91 -7.24 24.75
CA THR A 182 -14.21 -8.51 25.06
C THR A 182 -13.94 -8.65 26.57
N ARG A 183 -13.70 -7.54 27.28
CA ARG A 183 -13.43 -7.51 28.73
C ARG A 183 -14.71 -7.65 29.58
N CYS A 184 -15.82 -7.06 29.14
CA CYS A 184 -17.14 -7.22 29.77
C CYS A 184 -17.74 -8.62 29.60
N GLN A 185 -17.34 -9.38 28.56
CA GLN A 185 -17.70 -10.80 28.41
C GLN A 185 -16.84 -11.73 29.31
N GLY A 186 -15.66 -11.28 29.75
CA GLY A 186 -14.78 -12.04 30.64
C GLY A 186 -15.14 -11.95 32.13
N ALA A 187 -15.92 -10.95 32.56
CA ALA A 187 -16.26 -10.73 33.97
C ALA A 187 -17.65 -11.27 34.38
N ALA A 188 -18.51 -11.64 33.43
CA ALA A 188 -19.90 -12.05 33.69
C ALA A 188 -20.14 -13.57 33.60
N SER A 189 -19.10 -14.40 33.64
CA SER A 189 -19.27 -15.87 33.56
C SER A 189 -18.26 -16.62 34.42
N ALA A 190 -18.20 -16.27 35.71
CA ALA A 190 -17.80 -17.22 36.74
C ALA A 190 -19.06 -17.90 37.28
N ASN A 191 -19.14 -19.22 37.10
CA ASN A 191 -20.20 -20.15 37.54
C ASN A 191 -21.54 -20.16 36.78
N LYS A 192 -21.57 -20.85 35.65
CA LYS A 192 -22.22 -22.17 35.54
C LYS A 192 -21.92 -22.83 34.18
N GLU A 193 -21.66 -24.14 34.24
CA GLU A 193 -21.65 -25.11 33.14
C GLU A 193 -20.42 -25.11 32.21
N GLN A 194 -19.28 -25.46 32.80
CA GLN A 194 -18.30 -26.31 32.13
C GLN A 194 -18.93 -27.67 31.83
N GLY A 195 -18.94 -28.07 30.56
CA GLY A 195 -19.17 -29.48 30.19
C GLY A 195 -20.14 -29.75 29.05
N ALA A 196 -20.04 -29.05 27.90
CA ALA A 196 -20.77 -29.49 26.70
C ALA A 196 -20.06 -29.25 25.37
N SER A 197 -19.22 -28.21 25.24
CA SER A 197 -18.61 -27.89 23.94
C SER A 197 -17.29 -28.64 23.69
N TYR A 198 -16.38 -28.71 24.68
CA TYR A 198 -15.08 -29.38 24.49
C TYR A 198 -15.20 -30.89 24.22
N GLY A 199 -16.20 -31.56 24.80
CA GLY A 199 -16.48 -32.97 24.52
C GLY A 199 -16.95 -33.22 23.09
N ALA A 200 -17.77 -32.31 22.53
CA ALA A 200 -18.26 -32.41 21.15
C ALA A 200 -17.12 -32.21 20.13
N TRP A 201 -16.21 -31.25 20.38
CA TRP A 201 -15.06 -31.00 19.53
C TRP A 201 -14.03 -32.15 19.56
N VAL A 202 -13.80 -32.76 20.73
CA VAL A 202 -12.90 -33.92 20.85
C VAL A 202 -13.51 -35.18 20.22
N ALA A 203 -14.82 -35.41 20.37
CA ALA A 203 -15.53 -36.50 19.71
C ALA A 203 -15.51 -36.35 18.17
N MET A 204 -15.70 -35.12 17.68
CA MET A 204 -15.65 -34.81 16.25
C MET A 204 -14.23 -35.00 15.66
N MET A 205 -13.18 -34.62 16.39
CA MET A 205 -11.79 -34.85 15.99
C MET A 205 -11.39 -36.34 15.99
N SER A 206 -11.95 -37.14 16.91
CA SER A 206 -11.75 -38.59 16.95
C SER A 206 -12.40 -39.30 15.74
N TRP A 207 -13.61 -38.89 15.37
CA TRP A 207 -14.34 -39.46 14.22
C TRP A 207 -13.66 -39.16 12.88
N VAL A 208 -13.10 -37.95 12.74
CA VAL A 208 -12.33 -37.53 11.56
C VAL A 208 -11.02 -38.31 11.46
N LYS A 209 -10.29 -38.51 12.56
CA LYS A 209 -9.05 -39.31 12.55
C LYS A 209 -9.29 -40.80 12.27
N SER A 210 -10.40 -41.37 12.74
CA SER A 210 -10.75 -42.78 12.48
C SER A 210 -11.24 -43.06 11.05
N SER A 211 -11.84 -42.08 10.37
CA SER A 211 -12.33 -42.27 8.98
C SER A 211 -11.22 -42.11 7.93
N VAL A 212 -10.18 -41.33 8.23
CA VAL A 212 -9.04 -41.13 7.31
C VAL A 212 -8.13 -42.35 7.23
N SER A 213 -8.12 -43.23 8.23
CA SER A 213 -7.28 -44.43 8.24
C SER A 213 -7.92 -45.69 7.62
N HIS A 214 -9.18 -45.65 7.16
CA HIS A 214 -9.87 -46.88 6.72
C HIS A 214 -10.58 -46.85 5.37
N THR A 215 -10.43 -45.82 4.53
CA THR A 215 -11.10 -45.81 3.21
C THR A 215 -10.14 -45.47 2.06
N SER A 216 -9.97 -46.45 1.18
CA SER A 216 -9.28 -46.34 -0.10
C SER A 216 -9.94 -45.27 -0.98
N PRO A 217 -9.19 -44.46 -1.76
CA PRO A 217 -9.71 -43.26 -2.39
C PRO A 217 -10.62 -43.60 -3.59
N SER A 218 -11.92 -43.61 -3.35
CA SER A 218 -12.94 -43.55 -4.41
C SER A 218 -13.18 -42.07 -4.79
N ARG A 219 -13.02 -41.76 -6.09
CA ARG A 219 -13.12 -40.41 -6.70
C ARG A 219 -14.42 -39.65 -6.41
N HIS A 220 -15.45 -40.32 -5.91
CA HIS A 220 -16.75 -39.70 -5.60
C HIS A 220 -16.83 -39.12 -4.19
N VAL A 221 -15.97 -39.56 -3.26
CA VAL A 221 -15.97 -39.05 -1.88
C VAL A 221 -15.31 -37.67 -1.82
N THR A 222 -14.29 -37.43 -2.65
CA THR A 222 -13.58 -36.14 -2.71
C THR A 222 -14.46 -35.02 -3.27
N THR A 223 -15.29 -35.32 -4.28
CA THR A 223 -16.23 -34.34 -4.85
C THR A 223 -17.37 -34.01 -3.88
N ALA A 224 -17.88 -34.98 -3.14
CA ALA A 224 -18.89 -34.73 -2.10
C ALA A 224 -18.35 -33.84 -0.96
N VAL A 225 -17.10 -34.08 -0.53
CA VAL A 225 -16.43 -33.25 0.48
C VAL A 225 -16.19 -31.82 -0.03
N LEU A 226 -15.73 -31.67 -1.28
CA LEU A 226 -15.55 -30.35 -1.91
C LEU A 226 -16.87 -29.57 -1.99
N LEU A 227 -17.96 -30.21 -2.40
CA LEU A 227 -19.28 -29.57 -2.46
C LEU A 227 -19.80 -29.18 -1.08
N ALA A 228 -19.55 -29.99 -0.05
CA ALA A 228 -19.89 -29.64 1.32
C ALA A 228 -19.08 -28.43 1.82
N VAL A 229 -17.77 -28.37 1.52
CA VAL A 229 -16.92 -27.22 1.87
C VAL A 229 -17.37 -25.96 1.14
N ILE A 230 -17.65 -26.05 -0.17
CA ILE A 230 -18.18 -24.93 -0.97
C ILE A 230 -19.54 -24.46 -0.40
N GLY A 231 -20.42 -25.39 -0.05
CA GLY A 231 -21.71 -25.10 0.57
C GLY A 231 -21.58 -24.37 1.91
N VAL A 232 -20.62 -24.78 2.75
CA VAL A 232 -20.31 -24.12 4.02
C VAL A 232 -19.75 -22.71 3.78
N VAL A 233 -18.83 -22.53 2.83
CA VAL A 233 -18.30 -21.20 2.47
C VAL A 233 -19.40 -20.30 1.91
N LEU A 234 -20.30 -20.83 1.07
CA LEU A 234 -21.46 -20.08 0.58
C LEU A 234 -22.42 -19.71 1.73
N ALA A 235 -22.70 -20.64 2.64
CA ALA A 235 -23.57 -20.36 3.78
C ALA A 235 -22.97 -19.30 4.73
N LEU A 236 -21.64 -19.32 4.93
CA LEU A 236 -20.92 -18.32 5.73
C LEU A 236 -20.90 -16.94 5.06
N THR A 237 -20.72 -16.88 3.73
CA THR A 237 -20.76 -15.62 2.99
C THR A 237 -22.19 -15.04 2.91
N LEU A 238 -23.21 -15.89 2.80
CA LEU A 238 -24.62 -15.47 2.83
C LEU A 238 -25.08 -15.07 4.23
N LYS A 239 -24.61 -15.73 5.30
CA LYS A 239 -24.82 -15.26 6.69
C LYS A 239 -24.10 -13.94 6.97
N LYS A 240 -22.89 -13.72 6.43
CA LYS A 240 -22.21 -12.41 6.47
C LYS A 240 -23.02 -11.31 5.77
N ARG A 241 -23.75 -11.62 4.69
CA ARG A 241 -24.62 -10.65 4.00
C ARG A 241 -25.90 -10.33 4.80
N LYS A 242 -26.48 -11.29 5.52
CA LYS A 242 -27.65 -11.04 6.38
C LYS A 242 -27.31 -10.34 7.70
N ALA A 243 -26.07 -10.44 8.18
CA ALA A 243 -25.58 -9.68 9.33
C ALA A 243 -25.07 -8.26 8.97
N ALA A 244 -25.05 -7.90 7.67
CA ALA A 244 -24.56 -6.62 7.18
C ALA A 244 -25.68 -5.57 6.94
N THR A 245 -26.80 -5.67 7.66
CA THR A 245 -27.69 -4.52 7.89
C THR A 245 -27.32 -3.85 9.22
N THR A 246 -26.11 -3.31 9.28
CA THR A 246 -25.74 -2.22 10.19
C THR A 246 -24.62 -1.46 9.48
N GLY A 247 -25.03 -0.45 8.72
CA GLY A 247 -24.19 0.33 7.82
C GLY A 247 -23.17 1.15 8.58
N SER A 248 -21.91 1.05 8.18
CA SER A 248 -20.81 2.01 8.47
C SER A 248 -19.50 1.46 7.90
N ARG A 249 -19.27 0.14 8.00
CA ARG A 249 -17.96 -0.47 7.71
C ARG A 249 -17.70 -0.81 6.23
N GLN A 250 -18.76 -1.03 5.44
CA GLN A 250 -18.61 -1.26 3.99
C GLN A 250 -18.49 0.05 3.21
N ASP A 251 -19.15 1.12 3.65
CA ASP A 251 -19.00 2.45 3.04
C ASP A 251 -17.60 3.05 3.28
N MET A 252 -16.96 2.69 4.39
CA MET A 252 -15.61 3.17 4.71
C MET A 252 -14.50 2.49 3.90
N LEU A 253 -14.57 1.17 3.70
CA LEU A 253 -13.58 0.46 2.87
C LEU A 253 -13.75 0.79 1.38
N THR A 254 -14.96 1.09 0.91
CA THR A 254 -15.19 1.55 -0.46
C THR A 254 -14.77 3.00 -0.67
N THR A 255 -14.89 3.87 0.35
CA THR A 255 -14.40 5.26 0.26
C THR A 255 -12.89 5.37 0.40
N LEU A 256 -12.25 4.56 1.25
CA LEU A 256 -10.78 4.46 1.31
C LEU A 256 -10.24 3.80 0.04
N GLY A 257 -10.83 2.70 -0.42
CA GLY A 257 -10.47 2.07 -1.69
C GLY A 257 -10.70 2.99 -2.89
N GLY A 258 -11.76 3.82 -2.87
CA GLY A 258 -12.02 4.83 -3.90
C GLY A 258 -11.03 5.98 -3.87
N LYS A 259 -10.62 6.45 -2.68
CA LYS A 259 -9.54 7.43 -2.53
C LYS A 259 -8.18 6.85 -2.92
N LEU A 260 -7.92 5.58 -2.58
CA LEU A 260 -6.75 4.83 -3.00
C LEU A 260 -6.71 4.69 -4.52
N ALA A 261 -7.83 4.34 -5.15
CA ALA A 261 -7.97 4.24 -6.59
C ALA A 261 -7.82 5.60 -7.27
N TRP A 262 -8.35 6.67 -6.69
CA TRP A 262 -8.17 8.04 -7.18
C TRP A 262 -6.71 8.50 -7.06
N LEU A 263 -6.05 8.22 -5.93
CA LEU A 263 -4.65 8.58 -5.69
C LEU A 263 -3.71 7.72 -6.53
N TRP A 264 -4.06 6.45 -6.74
CA TRP A 264 -3.43 5.55 -7.71
C TRP A 264 -3.59 6.08 -9.13
N GLN A 265 -4.80 6.51 -9.52
CA GLN A 265 -5.02 7.16 -10.80
C GLN A 265 -4.29 8.50 -10.93
N GLN A 266 -4.06 9.25 -9.85
CA GLN A 266 -3.28 10.49 -9.90
C GLN A 266 -1.77 10.24 -9.96
N LEU A 267 -1.26 9.21 -9.27
CA LEU A 267 0.16 8.84 -9.26
C LEU A 267 0.59 8.03 -10.50
N PHE A 268 -0.34 7.27 -11.08
CA PHE A 268 -0.12 6.38 -12.22
C PHE A 268 -0.98 6.73 -13.45
N ALA A 269 -1.63 7.90 -13.49
CA ALA A 269 -2.24 8.39 -14.73
C ALA A 269 -1.15 8.56 -15.80
N PRO A 270 -1.45 8.24 -17.07
CA PRO A 270 -0.56 8.56 -18.16
C PRO A 270 -0.25 10.07 -18.19
N TYR A 271 1.04 10.44 -18.10
CA TYR A 271 1.50 11.83 -18.00
C TYR A 271 1.12 12.75 -19.19
N HIS A 272 0.51 12.21 -20.26
CA HIS A 272 0.04 12.99 -21.41
C HIS A 272 -1.30 13.72 -21.18
N LEU A 273 -2.02 13.46 -20.09
CA LEU A 273 -3.29 14.13 -19.76
C LEU A 273 -3.12 15.41 -18.93
N ALA A 274 -1.91 15.70 -18.44
CA ALA A 274 -1.63 16.90 -17.65
C ALA A 274 -1.31 18.14 -18.51
N ASN A 275 -1.40 18.04 -19.85
CA ASN A 275 -1.05 19.12 -20.77
C ASN A 275 -2.03 19.29 -21.95
N SER A 276 -3.31 19.04 -21.72
CA SER A 276 -4.41 19.48 -22.61
C SER A 276 -5.15 20.67 -22.01
#